data_AF-A0A0M9A887-F1
#
_entry.id   AF-A0A0M9A887-F1
#
_cell.length_a   1.000
_cell.length_b   1.000
_cell.length_c   1.000
_cell.angle_alpha   90.00
_cell.angle_beta   90.00
_cell.angle_gamma   90.00
#
_symmetry.space_group_name_H-M   'P 1'
#
loop_
_entity.id
_entity.type
_entity.pdbx_description
1 polymer ?
#
loop_
_entity_poly.entity_id
_entity_poly.type
_entity_poly.pdbx_seq_one_letter_code
_entity_poly.pdbx_strand_id
1 'polypeptide(L)' 'SCSGPGYKSPKAAILEGPREKLIYVVSIHTDENKSDVLCTVDVDPDSTDYCKVRYILYRVSLQ' A
#
# COMPACT_ATOMS: atom_id res chain seq x y z
N SER A 1 -12.72 -7.26 27.68
CA SER A 1 -12.91 -6.31 26.58
C SER A 1 -11.98 -6.70 25.45
N CYS A 2 -12.49 -6.98 24.26
CA CYS A 2 -11.63 -7.24 23.10
C CYS A 2 -11.05 -5.91 22.62
N SER A 3 -9.92 -5.50 23.20
CA SER A 3 -9.09 -4.43 22.67
C SER A 3 -8.38 -4.99 21.44
N GLY A 4 -9.04 -4.96 20.29
CA GLY A 4 -8.38 -5.27 19.02
C GLY A 4 -7.13 -4.38 18.86
N PRO A 5 -6.12 -4.81 18.09
CA PRO A 5 -4.81 -4.16 17.99
C PRO A 5 -4.82 -2.78 17.28
N GLY A 6 -5.99 -2.17 17.08
CA GLY A 6 -6.18 -0.95 16.30
C GLY A 6 -6.97 0.12 17.05
N TYR A 7 -7.47 1.09 16.29
CA TYR A 7 -8.21 2.23 16.83
C TYR A 7 -9.52 1.80 17.51
N LYS A 8 -9.87 2.51 18.61
CA LYS A 8 -11.10 2.25 19.38
C LYS A 8 -12.39 2.47 18.59
N SER A 9 -12.32 3.26 17.51
CA SER A 9 -13.44 3.50 16.59
C SER A 9 -12.92 3.94 15.21
N PRO A 10 -13.74 3.84 14.15
CA PRO A 10 -13.39 4.38 12.84
C PRO A 10 -13.08 5.89 12.86
N LYS A 11 -13.78 6.66 13.70
CA LYS A 11 -13.53 8.09 13.87
C LYS A 11 -12.13 8.37 14.44
N ALA A 12 -11.72 7.59 15.44
CA ALA A 12 -10.37 7.68 16.00
C ALA A 12 -9.31 7.34 14.95
N ALA A 13 -9.56 6.34 14.09
CA ALA A 13 -8.63 6.00 13.00
C ALA A 13 -8.37 7.16 12.04
N ILE A 14 -9.41 7.91 11.68
CA ILE A 14 -9.32 9.03 10.73
C ILE A 14 -8.65 10.25 11.35
N LEU A 15 -8.96 10.55 12.62
CA LEU A 15 -8.53 11.80 13.27
C LEU A 15 -7.16 11.69 13.96
N GLU A 16 -6.84 10.52 14.50
CA GLU A 16 -5.62 10.28 15.30
C GLU A 16 -4.57 9.50 14.52
N GLY A 17 -4.96 8.85 13.42
CA GLY A 17 -4.05 8.07 12.59
C GLY A 17 -3.06 8.95 11.82
N PRO A 18 -1.77 8.54 11.73
CA PRO A 18 -0.82 9.23 10.88
C PRO A 18 -1.23 9.05 9.41
N ARG A 19 -1.01 10.09 8.61
CA ARG A 19 -1.22 10.01 7.16
C ARG A 19 -0.28 8.96 6.55
N GLU A 20 -0.80 8.16 5.64
CA GLU A 20 -0.01 7.16 4.93
C GLU A 20 1.07 7.84 4.08
N LYS A 21 2.26 7.22 4.07
CA LYS A 21 3.42 7.65 3.28
C LYS A 21 3.71 6.70 2.12
N LEU A 22 3.20 5.48 2.20
CA LEU A 22 3.37 4.46 1.17
C LEU A 22 2.03 3.76 0.93
N ILE A 23 1.77 3.41 -0.31
CA ILE A 23 0.61 2.61 -0.73
C ILE A 23 1.09 1.39 -1.50
N TYR A 24 0.54 0.22 -1.19
CA TYR A 24 0.74 -0.99 -1.98
C TYR A 24 -0.39 -1.12 -3.00
N VAL A 25 -0.04 -1.22 -4.28
CA VAL A 25 -0.97 -1.29 -5.40
C VAL A 25 -0.73 -2.57 -6.18
N VAL A 26 -1.74 -3.44 -6.24
CA VAL A 26 -1.72 -4.58 -7.15
C VAL A 26 -1.87 -4.05 -8.57
N SER A 27 -0.88 -4.30 -9.41
CA SER A 27 -0.86 -3.87 -10.81
C SER A 27 -1.05 -5.10 -11.69
N ILE A 28 -2.25 -5.20 -12.26
CA ILE A 28 -2.69 -6.35 -13.04
C ILE A 28 -2.25 -6.15 -14.49
N HIS A 29 -1.65 -7.18 -15.08
CA HIS A 29 -1.24 -7.13 -16.49
C HIS A 29 -2.30 -7.76 -17.40
N THR A 30 -2.53 -7.18 -18.57
CA THR A 30 -3.48 -7.72 -19.57
C THR A 30 -2.85 -8.77 -20.49
N ASP A 31 -1.53 -8.94 -20.46
CA ASP A 31 -0.80 -9.97 -21.20
C ASP A 31 -0.65 -11.20 -20.31
N GLU A 32 -1.22 -12.31 -20.75
CA GLU A 32 -1.21 -13.60 -20.04
C GLU A 32 0.20 -14.17 -19.79
N ASN A 33 1.20 -13.72 -20.55
CA ASN A 33 2.58 -14.15 -20.39
C ASN A 33 3.34 -13.33 -19.34
N LYS A 34 2.72 -12.30 -18.77
CA LYS A 34 3.31 -11.43 -17.75
C LYS A 34 2.60 -11.61 -16.43
N SER A 35 3.38 -11.77 -15.37
CA SER A 35 2.83 -11.81 -14.01
C SER A 35 2.34 -10.44 -13.57
N ASP A 36 1.27 -10.44 -12.79
CA ASP A 36 0.89 -9.30 -11.96
C ASP A 36 2.02 -8.95 -10.99
N VAL A 37 2.05 -7.69 -10.57
CA VAL A 37 3.08 -7.17 -9.68
C VAL A 37 2.47 -6.37 -8.54
N LEU A 38 3.14 -6.37 -7.38
CA LEU A 38 2.80 -5.49 -6.27
C LEU A 38 3.72 -4.26 -6.30
N CYS A 39 3.15 -3.10 -6.59
CA CYS A 39 3.86 -1.82 -6.64
C CYS A 39 3.78 -1.13 -5.29
N THR A 40 4.90 -0.59 -4.80
CA THR A 40 4.94 0.32 -3.65
C THR A 40 5.05 1.75 -4.19
N VAL A 41 4.02 2.56 -3.93
CA VAL A 41 3.92 3.95 -4.37
C VAL A 41 4.20 4.86 -3.17
N ASP A 42 5.07 5.85 -3.36
CA ASP A 42 5.32 6.90 -2.37
C ASP A 42 4.25 7.99 -2.48
N VAL A 43 3.59 8.29 -1.37
CA VAL A 43 2.54 9.30 -1.25
C VAL A 43 2.83 10.34 -0.16
N ASP A 44 4.08 10.39 0.32
CA ASP A 44 4.58 11.41 1.23
C ASP A 44 4.88 12.71 0.46
N PRO A 45 4.15 13.83 0.70
CA PRO A 45 4.35 15.10 -0.01
C PRO A 45 5.76 15.69 0.19
N ASP A 46 6.44 15.32 1.27
CA ASP A 46 7.79 15.79 1.59
C ASP A 46 8.89 14.96 0.91
N SER A 47 8.53 13.88 0.21
CA SER A 47 9.48 13.00 -0.49
C SER A 47 9.90 13.55 -1.85
N THR A 48 11.17 13.39 -2.21
CA THR A 48 11.71 13.68 -3.55
C THR A 48 11.11 12.79 -4.65
N ASP A 49 10.52 11.66 -4.26
CA ASP A 49 9.85 10.69 -5.14
C ASP A 49 8.33 10.65 -4.92
N TYR A 50 7.76 11.75 -4.44
CA TYR A 50 6.32 11.90 -4.30
C TYR A 50 5.57 11.50 -5.59
N CYS A 51 4.53 10.68 -5.45
CA CYS A 51 3.72 10.12 -6.53
C CYS A 51 4.47 9.24 -7.54
N LYS A 52 5.62 8.66 -7.16
CA LYS A 52 6.34 7.68 -7.98
C LYS A 52 6.26 6.27 -7.40
N VAL A 53 6.42 5.28 -8.27
CA VAL A 53 6.62 3.88 -7.86
C VAL A 53 8.06 3.73 -7.37
N ARG A 54 8.22 3.38 -6.09
CA ARG A 54 9.54 3.18 -5.47
C ARG A 54 10.04 1.75 -5.66
N TYR A 55 9.16 0.77 -5.50
CA TYR A 55 9.50 -0.65 -5.59
C TYR A 55 8.43 -1.43 -6.36
N ILE A 56 8.86 -2.46 -7.06
CA ILE A 56 7.99 -3.40 -7.75
C ILE A 56 8.40 -4.81 -7.33
N LEU A 57 7.46 -5.55 -6.76
CA LEU A 57 7.64 -6.95 -6.39
C LEU A 57 7.09 -7.84 -7.52
N TYR A 58 8.01 -8.44 -8.28
CA TYR A 58 7.72 -9.37 -9.36
C TYR A 58 7.74 -10.82 -8.89
N ARG A 59 6.71 -11.24 -8.13
CA ARG A 59 6.35 -12.66 -7.87
C ARG A 59 5.31 -12.75 -6.76
N VAL A 60 4.06 -13.06 -7.10
CA VAL A 60 3.14 -13.78 -6.19
C VAL A 60 2.91 -15.14 -6.83
N SER A 61 3.88 -16.05 -6.65
CA SER A 61 3.65 -17.45 -7.02
C SER A 61 2.89 -18.08 -5.87
N LEU A 62 1.63 -18.39 -6.10
CA LEU A 62 0.93 -19.42 -5.34
C LEU A 62 1.64 -20.73 -5.67
N GLN A 63 2.50 -21.20 -4.78
CA GLN A 63 2.76 -22.65 -4.69
C GLN A 63 1.61 -23.28 -3.91
#